data_AF-A0A433MCY9-F1
#
_entry.id   AF-A0A433MCY9-F1
#
_cell.length_a   1.000
_cell.length_b   1.000
_cell.length_c   1.000
_cell.angle_alpha   90.00
_cell.angle_beta   90.00
_cell.angle_gamma   90.00
#
_symmetry.space_group_name_H-M   'P 1'
#
loop_
_entity.id
_entity.type
_entity.pdbx_description
1 polymer ?
#
loop_
_entity_poly.entity_id
_entity_poly.type
_entity_poly.pdbx_seq_one_letter_code
_entity_poly.pdbx_strand_id
1 'polypeptide(L)'
;MNPAQQLQLLVDLPDGWSSRIDIKRTTNGRYAGVAELNLRGLRRGVLVFMQQPTLEAALQRVRLRASQFARERLVSQDAPSKRGARPA
;
A
#
# COMPACT_ATOMS: atom_id res chain seq x y z
N MET A 1 -19.64 18.54 15.64
CA MET A 1 -18.97 17.30 15.19
C MET A 1 -18.36 17.57 13.83
N ASN A 2 -17.03 17.64 13.70
CA ASN A 2 -16.41 17.79 12.37
C ASN A 2 -16.55 16.46 11.62
N PRO A 3 -17.08 16.45 10.39
CA PRO A 3 -17.12 15.23 9.60
C PRO A 3 -15.68 14.72 9.46
N ALA A 4 -15.46 13.45 9.77
CA ALA A 4 -14.16 12.81 9.63
C ALA A 4 -13.65 13.09 8.21
N GLN A 5 -12.62 13.94 8.08
CA GLN A 5 -12.09 14.33 6.79
C GLN A 5 -11.49 13.06 6.16
N GLN A 6 -12.20 12.52 5.17
CA GLN A 6 -11.73 11.40 4.36
C GLN A 6 -11.07 11.95 3.10
N LEU A 7 -9.82 11.56 2.89
CA LEU A 7 -9.00 11.98 1.77
C LEU A 7 -8.68 10.76 0.91
N GLN A 8 -8.94 10.87 -0.39
CA GLN A 8 -8.54 9.87 -1.38
C GLN A 8 -7.38 10.42 -2.21
N LEU A 9 -6.28 9.68 -2.28
CA LEU A 9 -5.11 10.06 -3.07
C LEU A 9 -4.65 8.90 -3.95
N LEU A 10 -4.24 9.21 -5.18
CA LEU A 10 -3.52 8.28 -6.04
C LEU A 10 -2.03 8.62 -6.00
N VAL A 11 -1.19 7.61 -5.78
CA VAL A 11 0.27 7.75 -5.78
C VAL A 11 0.87 6.77 -6.76
N ASP A 12 1.65 7.29 -7.70
CA ASP A 12 2.45 6.46 -8.61
C ASP A 12 3.68 5.90 -7.89
N LEU A 13 3.93 4.62 -8.14
CA LEU A 13 5.06 3.87 -7.61
C LEU A 13 5.88 3.30 -8.77
N PRO A 14 7.15 2.92 -8.54
CA PRO A 14 8.01 2.36 -9.58
C PRO A 14 7.41 1.12 -10.27
N ASP A 15 7.89 0.83 -11.48
CA ASP A 15 7.63 -0.44 -12.18
C ASP A 15 6.15 -0.72 -12.51
N GLY A 16 5.37 0.36 -12.68
CA GLY A 16 3.94 0.29 -13.01
C GLY A 16 3.05 -0.04 -11.81
N TRP A 17 3.59 0.08 -10.60
CA TRP A 17 2.80 0.04 -9.38
C TRP A 17 2.07 1.37 -9.16
N SER A 18 0.90 1.30 -8.55
CA SER A 18 0.18 2.48 -8.07
C SER A 18 -0.53 2.17 -6.76
N SER A 19 -0.78 3.22 -5.97
CA SER A 19 -1.44 3.12 -4.68
C SER A 19 -2.62 4.07 -4.61
N ARG A 20 -3.83 3.54 -4.39
CA ARG A 20 -5.00 4.33 -4.03
C ARG A 20 -5.14 4.36 -2.52
N ILE A 21 -5.11 5.53 -1.92
CA ILE A 21 -5.03 5.71 -0.47
C ILE A 21 -6.31 6.32 0.03
N ASP A 22 -6.97 5.65 0.98
CA ASP A 22 -8.08 6.17 1.76
C ASP A 22 -7.59 6.53 3.17
N ILE A 23 -7.43 7.83 3.43
CA ILE A 23 -6.99 8.37 4.72
C ILE A 23 -8.18 8.96 5.46
N LYS A 24 -8.30 8.64 6.74
CA LYS A 24 -9.31 9.21 7.65
C LYS A 24 -8.62 9.92 8.81
N ARG A 25 -9.08 11.14 9.11
CA ARG A 25 -8.71 11.82 10.35
C ARG A 25 -9.50 11.24 11.53
N THR A 26 -8.81 10.77 12.56
CA THR A 26 -9.40 10.19 13.77
C THR A 26 -9.85 11.29 14.74
N THR A 27 -10.67 10.92 15.73
CA THR A 27 -11.24 11.87 16.73
C THR A 27 -10.17 12.57 17.57
N ASN A 28 -9.01 11.94 17.77
CA ASN A 28 -7.84 12.53 18.45
C ASN A 28 -6.95 13.37 17.51
N GLY A 29 -7.41 13.68 16.29
CA GLY A 29 -6.70 14.52 15.32
C GLY A 29 -5.58 13.84 14.53
N ARG A 30 -5.34 12.54 14.73
CA ARG A 30 -4.38 11.72 13.99
C ARG A 30 -4.93 11.23 12.65
N TYR A 31 -4.11 10.57 11.86
CA TYR A 31 -4.46 10.07 10.52
C TYR A 31 -4.20 8.57 10.41
N ALA A 32 -5.20 7.79 10.02
CA ALA A 32 -5.07 6.35 9.79
C ALA A 32 -5.80 5.98 8.50
N GLY A 33 -5.51 4.81 7.95
CA GLY A 33 -6.15 4.44 6.70
C GLY A 33 -5.65 3.17 6.07
N VAL A 34 -6.10 3.02 4.83
CA VAL A 34 -5.85 1.84 3.99
C VAL A 34 -5.35 2.33 2.63
N ALA A 35 -4.41 1.62 2.06
CA ALA A 35 -3.88 1.87 0.73
C ALA A 35 -4.00 0.59 -0.12
N GLU A 36 -4.78 0.65 -1.19
CA GLU A 36 -4.86 -0.41 -2.18
C GLU A 36 -3.66 -0.31 -3.12
N LEU A 37 -2.97 -1.43 -3.29
CA LEU A 37 -1.78 -1.53 -4.15
C LEU A 37 -2.14 -2.27 -5.42
N ASN A 38 -1.92 -1.61 -6.55
CA ASN A 38 -2.21 -2.10 -7.88
C ASN A 38 -0.91 -2.22 -8.67
N LEU A 39 -0.81 -3.23 -9.53
CA LEU A 39 0.26 -3.37 -10.51
C LEU A 39 -0.38 -3.39 -11.90
N ARG A 40 -0.07 -2.38 -12.72
CA ARG A 40 -0.64 -2.21 -14.07
C ARG A 40 -2.18 -2.30 -14.07
N GLY A 41 -2.81 -1.63 -13.10
CA GLY A 41 -4.27 -1.61 -12.93
C GLY A 41 -4.89 -2.82 -12.23
N LEU A 42 -4.11 -3.87 -11.93
CA LEU A 42 -4.61 -5.06 -11.23
C LEU A 42 -4.32 -4.98 -9.73
N ARG A 43 -5.35 -5.16 -8.91
CA ARG A 43 -5.20 -5.19 -7.45
C ARG A 43 -4.31 -6.36 -7.01
N ARG A 44 -3.23 -6.06 -6.29
CA ARG A 44 -2.26 -7.03 -5.78
C ARG A 44 -2.23 -7.12 -4.26
N GLY A 45 -2.70 -6.09 -3.56
CA GLY A 45 -2.70 -6.12 -2.11
C GLY A 45 -3.33 -4.89 -1.48
N VAL A 46 -3.31 -4.91 -0.15
CA VAL A 46 -3.81 -3.84 0.70
C VAL A 46 -2.78 -3.60 1.79
N LEU A 47 -2.42 -2.34 1.99
CA LEU A 47 -1.60 -1.87 3.09
C LEU A 47 -2.49 -1.14 4.09
N VAL A 48 -2.51 -1.60 5.34
CA VAL A 48 -3.13 -0.88 6.45
C VAL A 48 -2.03 -0.11 7.17
N PHE A 49 -2.24 1.18 7.43
CA PHE A 49 -1.33 1.97 8.25
C PHE A 49 -2.02 2.49 9.50
N MET A 50 -1.36 2.26 10.63
CA MET A 50 -1.80 2.72 11.94
C MET A 50 -1.72 4.24 12.06
N GLN A 51 -2.31 4.79 13.12
CA GLN A 51 -2.39 6.23 13.36
C GLN A 51 -1.02 6.92 13.23
N GLN A 52 -0.96 7.93 12.37
CA GLN A 52 0.15 8.84 12.17
C GLN A 52 -0.19 10.22 12.74
N PRO A 53 0.79 10.98 13.26
CA PRO A 53 0.56 12.26 13.91
C PRO A 53 0.07 13.34 12.95
N THR A 54 0.48 13.30 11.69
CA THR A 54 0.13 14.28 10.65
C THR A 54 -0.26 13.58 9.35
N LEU A 55 -0.95 14.31 8.46
CA LEU A 55 -1.30 13.80 7.13
C LEU A 55 -0.03 13.50 6.32
N GLU A 56 0.97 14.37 6.39
CA GLU A 56 2.25 14.16 5.73
C GLU A 56 2.95 12.88 6.22
N ALA A 57 2.95 12.63 7.54
CA ALA A 57 3.49 11.39 8.10
C ALA A 57 2.73 10.15 7.60
N ALA A 58 1.41 10.24 7.43
CA ALA A 58 0.62 9.19 6.79
C ALA A 58 1.04 8.94 5.34
N LEU A 59 1.21 10.01 4.54
CA LEU A 59 1.65 9.89 3.14
C LEU A 59 3.05 9.29 3.02
N GLN A 60 4.01 9.76 3.82
CA GLN A 60 5.37 9.22 3.87
C GLN A 60 5.36 7.74 4.28
N ARG A 61 4.55 7.38 5.28
CA ARG A 61 4.39 5.99 5.74
C ARG A 61 3.85 5.09 4.64
N VAL A 62 2.81 5.52 3.93
CA VAL A 62 2.23 4.77 2.81
C VAL A 62 3.24 4.64 1.68
N ARG A 63 3.89 5.73 1.26
CA ARG A 63 4.89 5.69 0.17
C ARG A 63 6.03 4.72 0.49
N LEU A 64 6.56 4.76 1.71
CA LEU A 64 7.63 3.87 2.16
C LEU A 64 7.19 2.41 2.12
N ARG A 65 6.06 2.08 2.77
CA ARG A 65 5.59 0.69 2.91
C ARG A 65 5.08 0.12 1.60
N ALA A 66 4.41 0.92 0.78
CA ALA A 66 3.97 0.52 -0.55
C ALA A 66 5.16 0.24 -1.48
N SER A 67 6.20 1.07 -1.44
CA SER A 67 7.43 0.84 -2.21
C SER A 67 8.15 -0.44 -1.75
N GLN A 68 8.20 -0.71 -0.44
CA GLN A 68 8.76 -1.96 0.09
C GLN A 68 7.96 -3.17 -0.42
N PHE A 69 6.63 -3.13 -0.31
CA PHE A 69 5.74 -4.19 -0.80
C PHE A 69 5.93 -4.49 -2.29
N ALA A 70 6.05 -3.45 -3.12
CA ALA A 70 6.29 -3.57 -4.55
C ALA A 70 7.64 -4.25 -4.83
N ARG A 71 8.71 -3.77 -4.19
CA ARG A 71 10.07 -4.33 -4.35
C ARG A 71 10.15 -5.81 -3.98
N GLU A 72 9.61 -6.20 -2.84
CA GLU A 72 9.63 -7.59 -2.38
C GLU A 72 8.92 -8.54 -3.36
N ARG A 73 7.85 -8.05 -4.02
CA ARG A 73 7.10 -8.84 -5.01
C ARG A 73 7.76 -8.91 -6.36
N LEU A 74 8.44 -7.85 -6.80
CA LEU A 74 9.26 -7.91 -8.01
C LEU A 74 10.38 -8.94 -7.85
N VAL A 75 11.08 -8.92 -6.70
CA VAL A 75 12.13 -9.91 -6.39
C VAL A 75 11.58 -11.34 -6.31
N SER A 76 10.36 -11.52 -5.78
CA SER A 76 9.74 -12.84 -5.65
C SER A 76 9.23 -13.42 -6.98
N GLN A 77 8.98 -12.59 -8.00
CA GLN A 77 8.55 -13.06 -9.31
C GLN A 77 9.70 -13.64 -10.16
N ASP A 78 10.95 -13.35 -9.81
CA ASP A 78 12.16 -13.93 -10.42
C ASP A 78 12.62 -15.24 -9.78
N ALA A 79 11.94 -15.73 -8.74
CA ALA A 79 12.24 -17.04 -8.17
C ALA A 79 11.63 -18.16 -9.06
N PRO A 80 12.44 -19.06 -9.67
CA PRO A 80 11.90 -20.14 -10.47
C PRO A 80 11.01 -21.02 -9.61
N SER A 81 9.75 -21.16 -10.02
CA SER A 81 8.80 -22.10 -9.44
C SER A 81 9.36 -23.53 -9.52
N LYS A 82 10.02 -24.00 -8.46
CA LYS A 82 10.18 -25.44 -8.20
C LYS A 82 8.84 -25.99 -7.75
N ARG A 83 7.90 -26.16 -8.68
CA ARG A 83 6.73 -27.04 -8.52
C ARG A 83 6.72 -28.01 -9.69
N GLY A 84 7.32 -29.17 -9.46
CA GLY A 84 7.33 -30.24 -10.47
C GLY A 84 8.46 -31.23 -10.26
N ALA A 85 8.46 -31.96 -9.15
CA ALA A 85 9.15 -33.25 -9.08
C ALA A 85 8.26 -34.21 -8.29
N ARG A 86 7.39 -34.92 -9.01
CA ARG A 86 6.78 -36.16 -8.54
C ARG A 86 7.76 -37.27 -8.91
N PRO A 87 8.30 -38.07 -7.96
CA PRO A 87 8.99 -39.29 -8.32
C PRO A 87 7.95 -40.33 -8.77
N ALA A 88 8.29 -41.07 -9.82
CA ALA A 88 7.58 -42.25 -10.30
C ALA A 88 7.90 -43.48 -9.45
#